data_AF-R5CKN0-F1
#
_entry.id   AF-R5CKN0-F1
#
_cell.length_a   1.000
_cell.length_b   1.000
_cell.length_c   1.000
_cell.angle_alpha   90.00
_cell.angle_beta   90.00
_cell.angle_gamma   90.00
#
_symmetry.space_group_name_H-M   'P 1'
#
loop_
_entity.id
_entity.type
_entity.pdbx_description
1 polymer ?
#
loop_
_entity_poly.entity_id
_entity_poly.type
_entity_poly.pdbx_seq_one_letter_code
_entity_poly.pdbx_strand_id
1 'polypeptide(L)'
;MVEKFKDYLIHSNMARNTVAAYIYAVNDFNSQYKELTKKNLLLYKMYLIETFKPKTVNLRIQALNKYLEYLHKPRLRLKSVKVQQRTYLENVISNADYIFLKNKLKKENNLEWYFVVRFLAATGARVSELIQLKVEHVHIGFYDIYTKGGKIRRLFIPKKLRDEAREWLKINSRDSGYLFLNRFGERITTRGIAQQLKNFAIKYGLNPKIVYPHSFRHRYAKNFLEKFNDISLLADLMGHESIETTRIYLRRTANEQQSIVDKIITW
;
A
#
# COMPACT_ATOMS: atom_id res chain seq x y z
N MET A 1 -10.37 -19.87 -25.49
CA MET A 1 -9.98 -18.49 -25.84
C MET A 1 -9.36 -17.74 -24.66
N VAL A 2 -9.95 -17.82 -23.45
CA VAL A 2 -9.43 -17.14 -22.25
C VAL A 2 -8.07 -17.69 -21.77
N GLU A 3 -7.81 -18.99 -21.84
CA GLU A 3 -6.48 -19.54 -21.50
C GLU A 3 -5.37 -19.00 -22.42
N LYS A 4 -5.61 -18.95 -23.74
CA LYS A 4 -4.65 -18.32 -24.67
C LYS A 4 -4.41 -16.84 -24.35
N PHE A 5 -5.43 -16.12 -23.89
CA PHE A 5 -5.27 -14.73 -23.44
C PHE A 5 -4.45 -14.64 -22.14
N LYS A 6 -4.63 -15.56 -21.20
CA LYS A 6 -3.81 -15.66 -19.98
C LYS A 6 -2.34 -15.87 -20.33
N ASP A 7 -2.04 -16.78 -21.24
CA ASP A 7 -0.68 -17.01 -21.72
C ASP A 7 -0.10 -15.75 -22.34
N TYR A 8 -0.86 -15.05 -23.20
CA TYR A 8 -0.46 -13.76 -23.76
C TYR A 8 -0.11 -12.73 -22.69
N LEU A 9 -0.91 -12.62 -21.61
CA LEU A 9 -0.62 -11.69 -20.51
C LEU A 9 0.66 -12.07 -19.76
N ILE A 10 0.90 -13.37 -19.55
CA ILE A 10 2.12 -13.87 -18.88
C ILE A 10 3.36 -13.55 -19.73
N HIS A 11 3.32 -13.85 -21.03
CA HIS A 11 4.42 -13.54 -21.96
C HIS A 11 4.67 -12.03 -22.09
N SER A 12 3.64 -11.21 -21.87
CA SER A 12 3.76 -9.75 -21.79
C SER A 12 4.36 -9.24 -20.46
N ASN A 13 4.95 -10.11 -19.64
CA ASN A 13 5.56 -9.78 -18.34
C ASN A 13 4.60 -9.08 -17.35
N MET A 14 3.30 -9.39 -17.45
CA MET A 14 2.31 -8.83 -16.55
C MET A 14 2.39 -9.49 -15.16
N ALA A 15 2.19 -8.71 -14.09
CA ALA A 15 2.24 -9.24 -12.73
C ALA A 15 1.13 -10.29 -12.52
N ARG A 16 1.43 -11.39 -11.81
CA ARG A 16 0.48 -12.51 -11.56
C ARG A 16 -0.89 -12.05 -11.05
N ASN A 17 -0.91 -11.10 -10.10
CA ASN A 17 -2.18 -10.55 -9.58
C ASN A 17 -2.97 -9.76 -10.63
N THR A 18 -2.28 -9.06 -11.52
CA THR A 18 -2.93 -8.34 -12.63
C THR A 18 -3.49 -9.32 -13.65
N VAL A 19 -2.74 -10.39 -13.98
CA VAL A 19 -3.24 -11.48 -14.84
C VAL A 19 -4.52 -12.07 -14.25
N ALA A 20 -4.50 -12.46 -12.96
CA ALA A 20 -5.67 -13.02 -12.29
C ALA A 20 -6.88 -12.08 -12.32
N ALA A 21 -6.67 -10.79 -12.02
CA ALA A 21 -7.74 -9.79 -12.09
C ALA A 21 -8.31 -9.61 -13.49
N TYR A 22 -7.45 -9.67 -14.53
CA TYR A 22 -7.89 -9.50 -15.91
C TYR A 22 -8.68 -10.70 -16.40
N ILE A 23 -8.20 -11.91 -16.11
CA ILE A 23 -8.90 -13.16 -16.44
C ILE A 23 -10.25 -13.22 -15.75
N TYR A 24 -10.31 -12.84 -14.47
CA TYR A 24 -11.57 -12.77 -13.75
C TYR A 24 -12.59 -11.83 -14.45
N ALA A 25 -12.17 -10.63 -14.83
CA ALA A 25 -13.05 -9.66 -15.50
C ALA A 25 -13.56 -10.17 -16.87
N VAL A 26 -12.70 -10.84 -17.63
CA VAL A 26 -13.08 -11.42 -18.93
C VAL A 26 -14.04 -12.58 -18.75
N ASN A 27 -13.80 -13.46 -17.78
CA ASN A 27 -14.71 -14.57 -17.49
C ASN A 27 -16.07 -14.08 -17.00
N ASP A 28 -16.09 -13.06 -16.13
CA ASP A 28 -17.33 -12.45 -15.63
C ASP A 28 -18.16 -11.81 -16.76
N PHE A 29 -17.50 -11.18 -17.74
CA PHE A 29 -18.18 -10.72 -18.95
C PHE A 29 -18.75 -11.89 -19.77
N ASN A 30 -17.94 -12.91 -20.05
CA ASN A 30 -18.33 -14.06 -20.87
C ASN A 30 -19.45 -14.89 -20.23
N SER A 31 -19.56 -14.91 -18.91
CA SER A 31 -20.67 -15.60 -18.22
C SER A 31 -22.01 -14.89 -18.39
N GLN A 32 -22.01 -13.58 -18.64
CA GLN A 32 -23.22 -12.77 -18.81
C GLN A 32 -23.58 -12.58 -20.28
N TYR A 33 -22.59 -12.52 -21.17
CA TYR A 33 -22.77 -12.24 -22.59
C TYR A 33 -22.01 -13.24 -23.45
N LYS A 34 -22.73 -13.95 -24.33
CA LYS A 34 -22.14 -14.91 -25.26
C LYS A 34 -21.36 -14.23 -26.40
N GLU A 35 -21.78 -13.03 -26.79
CA GLU A 35 -21.20 -12.30 -27.92
C GLU A 35 -20.45 -11.03 -27.50
N LEU A 36 -19.28 -10.82 -28.10
CA LEU A 36 -18.44 -9.66 -27.86
C LEU A 36 -18.82 -8.49 -28.80
N THR A 37 -19.96 -7.86 -28.52
CA THR A 37 -20.48 -6.71 -29.28
C THR A 37 -20.33 -5.40 -28.52
N LYS A 38 -20.38 -4.26 -29.21
CA LYS A 38 -20.36 -2.94 -28.56
C LYS A 38 -21.51 -2.77 -27.58
N LYS A 39 -22.71 -3.26 -27.94
CA LYS A 39 -23.90 -3.23 -27.09
C LYS A 39 -23.69 -3.99 -25.78
N ASN A 40 -23.21 -5.23 -25.85
CA ASN A 40 -22.98 -6.06 -24.65
C ASN A 40 -21.88 -5.48 -23.76
N LEU A 41 -20.80 -4.92 -24.35
CA LEU A 41 -19.75 -4.24 -23.60
C LEU A 41 -20.28 -3.00 -22.85
N LEU A 42 -21.23 -2.26 -23.43
CA LEU A 42 -21.86 -1.11 -22.78
C LEU A 42 -22.82 -1.53 -21.66
N LEU A 43 -23.64 -2.58 -21.89
CA LEU A 43 -24.52 -3.14 -20.86
C LEU A 43 -23.72 -3.66 -19.67
N TYR A 44 -22.64 -4.41 -19.93
CA TYR A 44 -21.74 -4.87 -18.87
C TYR A 44 -21.10 -3.69 -18.12
N LYS A 45 -20.68 -2.63 -18.82
CA LYS A 45 -20.17 -1.43 -18.17
C LYS A 45 -21.21 -0.78 -17.24
N MET A 46 -22.48 -0.73 -17.63
CA MET A 46 -23.56 -0.20 -16.79
C MET A 46 -23.76 -1.07 -15.54
N TYR A 47 -23.86 -2.39 -15.71
CA TYR A 47 -23.89 -3.35 -14.60
C TYR A 47 -22.72 -3.14 -13.62
N LEU A 48 -21.50 -2.95 -14.14
CA LEU A 48 -20.33 -2.71 -13.30
C LEU A 48 -20.45 -1.42 -12.49
N ILE A 49 -20.95 -0.33 -13.11
CA ILE A 49 -21.14 0.97 -12.45
C ILE A 49 -22.15 0.87 -11.31
N GLU A 50 -23.24 0.15 -11.52
CA GLU A 50 -24.29 -0.04 -10.52
C GLU A 50 -23.85 -0.94 -9.37
N THR A 51 -22.97 -1.90 -9.64
CA THR A 51 -22.59 -2.94 -8.66
C THR A 51 -21.32 -2.61 -7.89
N PHE A 52 -20.35 -1.92 -8.50
CA PHE A 52 -19.00 -1.79 -7.94
C PHE A 52 -18.52 -0.34 -7.83
N LYS A 53 -17.59 -0.12 -6.89
CA LYS A 53 -16.90 1.16 -6.75
C LYS A 53 -16.15 1.50 -8.06
N PRO A 54 -16.07 2.79 -8.45
CA PRO A 54 -15.49 3.21 -9.74
C PRO A 54 -14.07 2.68 -10.03
N LYS A 55 -13.24 2.50 -8.99
CA LYS A 55 -11.90 1.93 -9.13
C LYS A 55 -11.92 0.48 -9.63
N THR A 56 -12.84 -0.33 -9.10
CA THR A 56 -13.05 -1.72 -9.54
C THR A 56 -13.62 -1.75 -10.96
N VAL A 57 -14.57 -0.86 -11.27
CA VAL A 57 -15.12 -0.70 -12.63
C VAL A 57 -14.01 -0.42 -13.63
N ASN A 58 -13.16 0.55 -13.34
CA ASN A 58 -12.06 0.92 -14.22
C ASN A 58 -11.02 -0.20 -14.41
N LEU A 59 -10.73 -0.99 -13.36
CA LEU A 59 -9.88 -2.17 -13.47
C LEU A 59 -10.47 -3.22 -14.44
N ARG A 60 -11.76 -3.52 -14.31
CA ARG A 60 -12.45 -4.47 -15.20
C ARG A 60 -12.57 -3.94 -16.63
N ILE A 61 -12.82 -2.64 -16.81
CA ILE A 61 -12.77 -1.98 -18.13
C ILE A 61 -11.37 -2.10 -18.75
N GLN A 62 -10.32 -1.90 -17.97
CA GLN A 62 -8.95 -2.04 -18.45
C GLN A 62 -8.64 -3.48 -18.89
N ALA A 63 -9.09 -4.46 -18.11
CA ALA A 63 -8.97 -5.88 -18.46
C ALA A 63 -9.67 -6.19 -19.80
N LEU A 64 -10.94 -5.78 -19.95
CA LEU A 64 -11.68 -5.96 -21.20
C LEU A 64 -11.02 -5.25 -22.38
N ASN A 65 -10.52 -4.03 -22.18
CA ASN A 65 -9.79 -3.30 -23.21
C ASN A 65 -8.51 -4.04 -23.64
N LYS A 66 -7.78 -4.67 -22.70
CA LYS A 66 -6.61 -5.49 -23.02
C LYS A 66 -6.99 -6.78 -23.74
N TYR A 67 -8.13 -7.37 -23.40
CA TYR A 67 -8.67 -8.53 -24.12
C TYR A 67 -9.10 -8.17 -25.55
N LEU A 68 -9.74 -7.02 -25.74
CA LEU A 68 -10.10 -6.49 -27.06
C LEU A 68 -8.88 -6.20 -27.92
N GLU A 69 -7.79 -5.71 -27.33
CA GLU A 69 -6.51 -5.52 -28.01
C GLU A 69 -5.93 -6.86 -28.47
N TYR A 70 -5.93 -7.88 -27.61
CA TYR A 70 -5.51 -9.24 -27.95
C TYR A 70 -6.35 -9.87 -29.08
N LEU A 71 -7.66 -9.56 -29.14
CA LEU A 71 -8.55 -10.02 -30.21
C LEU A 71 -8.52 -9.13 -31.46
N HIS A 72 -7.61 -8.15 -31.55
CA HIS A 72 -7.52 -7.18 -32.64
C HIS A 72 -8.82 -6.40 -32.90
N LYS A 73 -9.58 -6.08 -31.84
CA LYS A 73 -10.83 -5.28 -31.88
C LYS A 73 -10.72 -3.94 -31.12
N PRO A 74 -9.72 -3.08 -31.38
CA PRO A 74 -9.50 -1.85 -30.62
C PRO A 74 -10.66 -0.84 -30.74
N ARG A 75 -11.45 -0.86 -31.82
CA ARG A 75 -12.62 0.00 -32.01
C ARG A 75 -13.72 -0.21 -30.97
N LEU A 76 -13.74 -1.38 -30.32
CA LEU A 76 -14.74 -1.71 -29.30
C LEU A 76 -14.40 -1.19 -27.90
N ARG A 77 -13.20 -0.62 -27.70
CA ARG A 77 -12.71 -0.18 -26.37
C ARG A 77 -13.70 0.70 -25.62
N LEU A 78 -13.75 0.48 -24.32
CA LEU A 78 -14.60 1.21 -23.38
C LEU A 78 -13.80 2.34 -22.73
N LYS A 79 -14.41 3.53 -22.64
CA LYS A 79 -13.86 4.64 -21.87
C LYS A 79 -13.99 4.36 -20.37
N SER A 80 -12.95 4.65 -19.61
CA SER A 80 -12.98 4.63 -18.14
C SER A 80 -14.01 5.60 -17.60
N VAL A 81 -14.56 5.27 -16.43
CA VAL A 81 -15.41 6.17 -15.65
C VAL A 81 -14.53 7.22 -14.98
N LYS A 82 -14.90 8.49 -15.08
CA LYS A 82 -14.20 9.58 -14.39
C LYS A 82 -14.39 9.41 -12.88
N VAL A 83 -13.30 9.43 -12.14
CA VAL A 83 -13.32 9.37 -10.67
C VAL A 83 -12.68 10.64 -10.16
N GLN A 84 -13.44 11.42 -9.38
CA GLN A 84 -12.86 12.54 -8.67
C GLN A 84 -11.92 11.99 -7.60
N GLN A 85 -10.67 12.43 -7.60
CA GLN A 85 -9.76 12.07 -6.53
C GLN A 85 -10.25 12.73 -5.24
N ARG A 86 -10.51 11.94 -4.20
CA ARG A 86 -10.82 12.47 -2.87
C ARG A 86 -9.71 13.41 -2.43
N THR A 87 -10.05 14.55 -1.85
CA THR A 87 -9.10 15.60 -1.44
C THR A 87 -8.44 15.34 -0.08
N TYR A 88 -8.75 14.23 0.60
CA TYR A 88 -8.26 13.96 1.95
C TYR A 88 -7.91 12.48 2.16
N LEU A 89 -7.02 12.24 3.13
CA LEU A 89 -6.66 10.89 3.58
C LEU A 89 -7.68 10.42 4.62
N GLU A 90 -8.34 9.31 4.36
CA GLU A 90 -9.16 8.62 5.37
C GLU A 90 -8.33 7.55 6.08
N ASN A 91 -8.67 7.29 7.34
CA ASN A 91 -8.19 6.15 8.13
C ASN A 91 -6.68 6.14 8.44
N VAL A 92 -6.07 7.31 8.62
CA VAL A 92 -4.71 7.42 9.15
C VAL A 92 -4.76 7.38 10.67
N ILE A 93 -3.97 6.51 11.29
CA ILE A 93 -3.81 6.41 12.74
C ILE A 93 -3.38 7.76 13.30
N SER A 94 -3.87 8.22 14.46
CA SER A 94 -3.41 9.47 15.08
C SER A 94 -2.06 9.28 15.81
N ASN A 95 -1.31 10.35 16.09
CA ASN A 95 -0.01 10.20 16.77
C ASN A 95 -0.21 9.64 18.19
N ALA A 96 -1.28 10.07 18.85
CA ALA A 96 -1.72 9.54 20.13
C ALA A 96 -2.01 8.03 20.06
N ASP A 97 -2.82 7.57 19.09
CA ASP A 97 -3.13 6.14 18.93
C ASP A 97 -1.89 5.30 18.63
N TYR A 98 -0.97 5.81 17.81
CA TYR A 98 0.30 5.16 17.53
C TYR A 98 1.15 5.01 18.81
N ILE A 99 1.31 6.09 19.59
CA ILE A 99 2.06 6.07 20.84
C ILE A 99 1.42 5.10 21.83
N PHE A 100 0.09 5.17 21.97
CA PHE A 100 -0.67 4.28 22.85
C PHE A 100 -0.47 2.81 22.46
N LEU A 101 -0.72 2.45 21.19
CA LEU A 101 -0.57 1.07 20.69
C LEU A 101 0.84 0.54 20.95
N LYS A 102 1.85 1.32 20.56
CA LYS A 102 3.26 0.96 20.72
C LYS A 102 3.60 0.74 22.20
N ASN A 103 3.22 1.66 23.09
CA ASN A 103 3.52 1.56 24.51
C ASN A 103 2.79 0.38 25.17
N LYS A 104 1.53 0.13 24.78
CA LYS A 104 0.73 -1.00 25.27
C LYS A 104 1.36 -2.34 24.88
N LEU A 105 1.79 -2.49 23.63
CA LEU A 105 2.51 -3.69 23.15
C LEU A 105 3.78 -3.94 23.96
N LYS A 106 4.59 -2.90 24.20
CA LYS A 106 5.80 -3.01 25.01
C LYS A 106 5.50 -3.39 26.47
N LYS A 107 4.48 -2.77 27.08
CA LYS A 107 4.05 -3.06 28.46
C LYS A 107 3.58 -4.52 28.64
N GLU A 108 2.91 -5.09 27.64
CA GLU A 108 2.45 -6.48 27.65
C GLU A 108 3.52 -7.48 27.14
N ASN A 109 4.79 -7.06 27.04
CA ASN A 109 5.91 -7.87 26.53
C ASN A 109 5.71 -8.44 25.11
N ASN A 110 4.86 -7.82 24.29
CA ASN A 110 4.66 -8.17 22.88
C ASN A 110 5.73 -7.50 22.01
N LEU A 111 7.00 -7.81 22.25
CA LEU A 111 8.14 -7.07 21.66
C LEU A 111 8.23 -7.23 20.14
N GLU A 112 7.96 -8.41 19.58
CA GLU A 112 7.90 -8.63 18.13
C GLU A 112 6.96 -7.61 17.46
N TRP A 113 5.74 -7.47 17.99
CA TRP A 113 4.72 -6.56 17.45
C TRP A 113 5.00 -5.10 17.76
N TYR A 114 5.65 -4.81 18.90
CA TYR A 114 6.20 -3.49 19.17
C TYR A 114 7.17 -3.08 18.03
N PHE A 115 8.10 -3.95 17.64
CA PHE A 115 9.02 -3.65 16.54
C PHE A 115 8.33 -3.61 15.18
N VAL A 116 7.34 -4.48 14.89
CA VAL A 116 6.54 -4.38 13.66
C VAL A 116 5.91 -2.97 13.52
N VAL A 117 5.26 -2.49 14.59
CA VAL A 117 4.63 -1.15 14.61
C VAL A 117 5.66 -0.04 14.48
N ARG A 118 6.79 -0.14 15.19
CA ARG A 118 7.90 0.83 15.10
C ARG A 118 8.47 0.93 13.69
N PHE A 119 8.79 -0.21 13.06
CA PHE A 119 9.38 -0.22 11.72
C PHE A 119 8.41 0.32 10.67
N LEU A 120 7.13 -0.06 10.74
CA LEU A 120 6.10 0.49 9.85
C LEU A 120 6.00 2.02 9.94
N ALA A 121 6.03 2.57 11.16
CA ALA A 121 5.86 4.01 11.39
C ALA A 121 7.15 4.82 11.19
N ALA A 122 8.34 4.20 11.27
CA ALA A 122 9.61 4.91 11.26
C ALA A 122 10.40 4.81 9.94
N THR A 123 10.11 3.82 9.10
CA THR A 123 10.84 3.58 7.84
C THR A 123 10.03 3.94 6.59
N GLY A 124 8.72 4.11 6.75
CA GLY A 124 7.82 4.27 5.61
C GLY A 124 7.71 3.03 4.74
N ALA A 125 8.21 1.84 5.13
CA ALA A 125 8.15 0.62 4.32
C ALA A 125 6.72 0.26 3.89
N ARG A 126 6.56 -0.31 2.68
CA ARG A 126 5.35 -1.10 2.38
C ARG A 126 5.38 -2.39 3.19
N VAL A 127 4.22 -2.95 3.54
CA VAL A 127 4.17 -4.22 4.29
C VAL A 127 4.88 -5.36 3.56
N SER A 128 4.83 -5.39 2.23
CA SER A 128 5.53 -6.36 1.40
C SER A 128 7.06 -6.23 1.46
N GLU A 129 7.56 -5.03 1.74
CA GLU A 129 8.99 -4.73 1.90
C GLU A 129 9.42 -5.02 3.35
N LEU A 130 8.58 -4.68 4.32
CA LEU A 130 8.81 -4.94 5.75
C LEU A 130 9.08 -6.43 6.02
N ILE A 131 8.28 -7.32 5.43
CA ILE A 131 8.44 -8.77 5.63
C ILE A 131 9.74 -9.32 5.02
N GLN A 132 10.41 -8.57 4.15
CA GLN A 132 11.71 -8.97 3.56
C GLN A 132 12.90 -8.47 4.38
N LEU A 133 12.67 -7.59 5.37
CA LEU A 133 13.74 -7.15 6.26
C LEU A 133 14.34 -8.36 6.98
N LYS A 134 15.62 -8.24 7.25
CA LYS A 134 16.43 -9.26 7.91
C LYS A 134 17.26 -8.61 9.00
N VAL A 135 17.79 -9.43 9.91
CA VAL A 135 18.63 -8.97 11.01
C VAL A 135 19.85 -8.18 10.50
N GLU A 136 20.47 -8.61 9.40
CA GLU A 136 21.64 -7.95 8.82
C GLU A 136 21.34 -6.51 8.38
N HIS A 137 20.13 -6.25 7.89
CA HIS A 137 19.67 -4.90 7.55
C HIS A 137 19.58 -3.99 8.78
N VAL A 138 19.25 -4.52 9.96
CA VAL A 138 19.27 -3.75 11.21
C VAL A 138 20.70 -3.39 11.60
N HIS A 139 21.67 -4.28 11.38
CA HIS A 139 23.07 -4.00 11.62
C HIS A 139 23.61 -2.92 10.66
N ILE A 140 23.43 -3.09 9.36
CA ILE A 140 23.90 -2.16 8.32
C ILE A 140 23.14 -0.83 8.39
N GLY A 141 21.84 -0.89 8.64
CA GLY A 141 20.93 0.24 8.82
C GLY A 141 20.16 0.70 7.60
N PHE A 142 20.20 -0.08 6.53
CA PHE A 142 19.33 0.13 5.39
C PHE A 142 18.98 -1.19 4.70
N TYR A 143 17.97 -1.13 3.84
CA TYR A 143 17.56 -2.21 2.96
C TYR A 143 17.36 -1.67 1.54
N ASP A 144 18.13 -2.18 0.58
CA ASP A 144 18.02 -1.79 -0.82
C ASP A 144 16.93 -2.61 -1.52
N ILE A 145 15.96 -1.89 -2.09
CA ILE A 145 14.76 -2.44 -2.71
C ILE A 145 14.85 -2.23 -4.22
N TYR A 146 14.86 -3.34 -4.95
CA TYR A 146 14.84 -3.35 -6.41
C TYR A 146 13.40 -3.19 -6.90
N THR A 147 13.16 -2.16 -7.70
CA THR A 147 11.87 -1.87 -8.31
C THR A 147 11.87 -2.23 -9.79
N LYS A 148 10.69 -2.20 -10.44
CA LYS A 148 10.57 -2.51 -11.86
C LYS A 148 11.43 -1.54 -12.69
N GLY A 149 12.10 -2.05 -13.72
CA GLY A 149 12.99 -1.26 -14.57
C GLY A 149 14.40 -1.05 -13.99
N GLY A 150 14.83 -1.88 -13.03
CA GLY A 150 16.22 -1.88 -12.53
C GLY A 150 16.56 -0.76 -11.55
N LYS A 151 15.59 0.08 -11.16
CA LYS A 151 15.82 1.17 -10.20
C LYS A 151 15.93 0.63 -8.78
N ILE A 152 16.94 1.11 -8.05
CA ILE A 152 17.18 0.78 -6.65
C ILE A 152 16.69 1.93 -5.78
N ARG A 153 15.94 1.60 -4.72
CA ARG A 153 15.60 2.53 -3.64
C ARG A 153 16.13 2.00 -2.33
N ARG A 154 16.84 2.85 -1.59
CA ARG A 154 17.29 2.56 -0.23
C ARG A 154 16.22 2.91 0.80
N LEU A 155 15.84 1.96 1.63
CA LEU A 155 15.04 2.17 2.83
C LEU A 155 15.95 2.31 4.04
N PHE A 156 15.95 3.46 4.70
CA PHE A 156 16.78 3.73 5.86
C PHE A 156 16.09 3.31 7.16
N ILE A 157 16.85 2.72 8.08
CA ILE A 157 16.39 2.34 9.43
C ILE A 157 17.02 3.32 10.43
N PRO A 158 16.21 4.16 11.11
CA PRO A 158 16.73 5.19 12.00
C PRO A 158 17.62 4.63 13.11
N LYS A 159 18.74 5.30 13.42
CA LYS A 159 19.74 4.85 14.41
C LYS A 159 19.10 4.42 15.74
N LYS A 160 18.25 5.26 16.34
CA LYS A 160 17.54 4.94 17.60
C LYS A 160 16.69 3.67 17.52
N LEU A 161 16.08 3.37 16.37
CA LEU A 161 15.33 2.14 16.17
C LEU A 161 16.26 0.93 16.03
N ARG A 162 17.40 1.08 15.35
CA ARG A 162 18.40 0.02 15.22
C ARG A 162 18.98 -0.38 16.57
N ASP A 163 19.34 0.61 17.38
CA ASP A 163 19.97 0.36 18.68
C ASP A 163 19.02 -0.44 19.59
N GLU A 164 17.75 0.00 19.70
CA GLU A 164 16.72 -0.72 20.47
C GLU A 164 16.42 -2.12 19.89
N ALA A 165 16.40 -2.25 18.55
CA ALA A 165 16.16 -3.54 17.91
C ALA A 165 17.33 -4.54 18.10
N ARG A 166 18.58 -4.06 18.14
CA ARG A 166 19.76 -4.92 18.38
C ARG A 166 19.75 -5.48 19.80
N GLU A 167 19.37 -4.68 20.79
CA GLU A 167 19.20 -5.16 22.16
C GLU A 167 18.16 -6.28 22.24
N TRP A 168 17.00 -6.06 21.61
CA TRP A 168 15.94 -7.06 21.52
C TRP A 168 16.40 -8.34 20.82
N LEU A 169 17.09 -8.23 19.69
CA LEU A 169 17.62 -9.39 18.96
C LEU A 169 18.65 -10.17 19.77
N LYS A 170 19.52 -9.47 20.51
CA LYS A 170 20.51 -10.08 21.41
C LYS A 170 19.84 -10.89 22.52
N ILE A 171 18.80 -10.35 23.16
CA ILE A 171 18.03 -11.05 24.21
C ILE A 171 17.39 -12.33 23.67
N ASN A 172 16.97 -12.32 22.39
CA ASN A 172 16.35 -13.48 21.74
C ASN A 172 17.36 -14.41 21.06
N SER A 173 18.67 -14.17 21.20
CA SER A 173 19.75 -14.92 20.53
C SER A 173 19.54 -15.04 19.00
N ARG A 174 19.12 -13.94 18.36
CA ARG A 174 18.88 -13.88 16.91
C ARG A 174 19.95 -13.02 16.23
N ASP A 175 20.80 -13.63 15.42
CA ASP A 175 21.89 -12.96 14.70
C ASP A 175 21.65 -12.84 13.19
N SER A 176 20.70 -13.61 12.64
CA SER A 176 20.51 -13.76 11.20
C SER A 176 19.06 -14.08 10.82
N GLY A 177 18.76 -13.95 9.51
CA GLY A 177 17.47 -14.34 8.95
C GLY A 177 16.40 -13.24 8.97
N TYR A 178 15.16 -13.59 8.59
CA TYR A 178 14.07 -12.61 8.46
C TYR A 178 13.76 -11.94 9.80
N LEU A 179 13.64 -10.61 9.81
CA LEU A 179 13.47 -9.84 11.03
C LEU A 179 12.16 -10.20 11.74
N PHE A 180 11.08 -10.37 10.98
CA PHE A 180 9.75 -10.66 11.52
C PHE A 180 9.25 -12.05 11.14
N LEU A 181 8.92 -12.85 12.15
CA LEU A 181 8.55 -14.25 12.01
C LEU A 181 7.09 -14.49 12.41
N ASN A 182 6.52 -15.57 11.89
CA ASN A 182 5.25 -16.11 12.34
C ASN A 182 5.48 -17.01 13.57
N ARG A 183 4.40 -17.51 14.16
CA ARG A 183 4.45 -18.43 15.32
C ARG A 183 5.17 -19.76 15.07
N PHE A 184 5.44 -20.09 13.81
CA PHE A 184 6.14 -21.31 13.38
C PHE A 184 7.61 -21.04 13.05
N GLY A 185 8.11 -19.82 13.29
CA GLY A 185 9.51 -19.44 13.00
C GLY A 185 9.79 -19.10 11.54
N GLU A 186 8.77 -19.06 10.68
CA GLU A 186 8.92 -18.69 9.26
C GLU A 186 8.63 -17.21 9.03
N ARG A 187 8.99 -16.69 7.86
CA ARG A 187 8.68 -15.29 7.48
C ARG A 187 7.18 -15.00 7.60
N ILE A 188 6.82 -13.95 8.35
CA ILE A 188 5.42 -13.53 8.46
C ILE A 188 4.85 -13.06 7.12
N THR A 189 3.58 -13.35 6.86
CA THR A 189 2.89 -12.91 5.65
C THR A 189 2.30 -11.51 5.80
N THR A 190 2.11 -10.81 4.68
CA THR A 190 1.45 -9.49 4.66
C THR A 190 0.04 -9.54 5.25
N ARG A 191 -0.71 -10.60 4.96
CA ARG A 191 -2.04 -10.86 5.53
C ARG A 191 -1.96 -11.13 7.03
N GLY A 192 -0.95 -11.87 7.49
CA GLY A 192 -0.70 -12.12 8.91
C GLY A 192 -0.49 -10.83 9.69
N ILE A 193 0.35 -9.92 9.18
CA ILE A 193 0.54 -8.59 9.77
C ILE A 193 -0.76 -7.81 9.83
N ALA A 194 -1.47 -7.69 8.70
CA ALA A 194 -2.71 -6.91 8.64
C ALA A 194 -3.77 -7.45 9.62
N GLN A 195 -3.92 -8.77 9.71
CA GLN A 195 -4.88 -9.40 10.60
C GLN A 195 -4.51 -9.20 12.07
N GLN A 196 -3.25 -9.39 12.45
CA GLN A 196 -2.85 -9.24 13.84
C GLN A 196 -2.89 -7.79 14.31
N LEU A 197 -2.52 -6.83 13.47
CA LEU A 197 -2.73 -5.41 13.77
C LEU A 197 -4.21 -5.09 14.03
N LYS A 198 -5.12 -5.66 13.23
CA LYS A 198 -6.56 -5.54 13.45
C LYS A 198 -6.99 -6.16 14.78
N ASN A 199 -6.45 -7.33 15.14
CA ASN A 199 -6.73 -7.99 16.42
C ASN A 199 -6.28 -7.13 17.60
N PHE A 200 -5.08 -6.55 17.55
CA PHE A 200 -4.60 -5.61 18.58
C PHE A 200 -5.46 -4.36 18.67
N ALA A 201 -5.93 -3.84 17.54
CA ALA A 201 -6.83 -2.69 17.54
C ALA A 201 -8.11 -3.00 18.31
N ILE A 202 -8.75 -4.13 18.02
CA ILE A 202 -9.94 -4.59 18.74
C ILE A 202 -9.63 -4.80 20.22
N LYS A 203 -8.54 -5.51 20.55
CA LYS A 203 -8.13 -5.81 21.92
C LYS A 203 -7.91 -4.54 22.76
N TYR A 204 -7.33 -3.50 22.18
CA TYR A 204 -6.97 -2.27 22.89
C TYR A 204 -7.97 -1.13 22.70
N GLY A 205 -9.15 -1.38 22.13
CA GLY A 205 -10.20 -0.37 21.96
C GLY A 205 -9.89 0.70 20.90
N LEU A 206 -8.98 0.42 19.97
CA LEU A 206 -8.66 1.29 18.84
C LEU A 206 -9.55 0.96 17.64
N ASN A 207 -9.80 1.96 16.78
CA ASN A 207 -10.58 1.74 15.56
C ASN A 207 -9.88 0.73 14.61
N PRO A 208 -10.46 -0.46 14.33
CA PRO A 208 -9.80 -1.46 13.49
C PRO A 208 -9.65 -1.03 12.03
N LYS A 209 -10.39 0.00 11.60
CA LYS A 209 -10.29 0.56 10.24
C LYS A 209 -9.04 1.42 10.06
N ILE A 210 -8.39 1.89 11.13
CA ILE A 210 -7.21 2.78 11.05
C ILE A 210 -5.91 2.07 11.44
N VAL A 211 -5.96 0.89 12.05
CA VAL A 211 -4.77 0.14 12.50
C VAL A 211 -4.43 -0.95 11.48
N TYR A 212 -3.78 -0.54 10.39
CA TYR A 212 -3.33 -1.42 9.31
C TYR A 212 -2.05 -0.86 8.68
N PRO A 213 -1.24 -1.68 7.96
CA PRO A 213 0.12 -1.28 7.58
C PRO A 213 0.24 0.04 6.80
N HIS A 214 -0.69 0.31 5.87
CA HIS A 214 -0.63 1.53 5.07
C HIS A 214 -0.92 2.79 5.90
N SER A 215 -1.74 2.67 6.95
CA SER A 215 -2.01 3.78 7.87
C SER A 215 -0.75 4.24 8.62
N PHE A 216 0.10 3.30 9.07
CA PHE A 216 1.40 3.63 9.66
C PHE A 216 2.35 4.28 8.65
N ARG A 217 2.35 3.80 7.40
CA ARG A 217 3.10 4.45 6.32
C ARG A 217 2.60 5.88 6.05
N HIS A 218 1.29 6.12 6.16
CA HIS A 218 0.76 7.48 6.06
C HIS A 218 1.19 8.36 7.25
N ARG A 219 1.23 7.80 8.47
CA ARG A 219 1.78 8.49 9.65
C ARG A 219 3.26 8.86 9.46
N TYR A 220 4.08 7.96 8.91
CA TYR A 220 5.47 8.27 8.56
C TYR A 220 5.55 9.52 7.65
N ALA A 221 4.79 9.53 6.56
CA ALA A 221 4.77 10.64 5.61
C ALA A 221 4.33 11.97 6.23
N LYS A 222 3.25 11.95 7.04
CA LYS A 222 2.80 13.15 7.76
C LYS A 222 3.86 13.66 8.73
N ASN A 223 4.40 12.79 9.57
CA ASN A 223 5.44 13.17 10.54
C ASN A 223 6.70 13.69 9.85
N PHE A 224 7.08 13.12 8.70
CA PHE A 224 8.20 13.63 7.90
C PHE A 224 7.92 15.06 7.43
N LEU A 225 6.79 15.32 6.76
CA LEU A 225 6.47 16.66 6.25
C LEU A 225 6.25 17.71 7.35
N GLU A 226 5.70 17.30 8.49
CA GLU A 226 5.54 18.16 9.68
C GLU A 226 6.89 18.60 10.25
N LYS A 227 7.93 17.75 10.15
CA LYS A 227 9.28 18.04 10.67
C LYS A 227 10.23 18.59 9.61
N PHE A 228 10.04 18.20 8.36
CA PHE A 228 10.90 18.50 7.24
C PHE A 228 10.03 18.54 5.97
N ASN A 229 9.63 19.76 5.59
CA ASN A 229 8.63 20.03 4.55
C ASN A 229 9.20 19.87 3.12
N ASP A 230 9.80 18.72 2.83
CA ASP A 230 10.35 18.36 1.52
C ASP A 230 9.58 17.16 0.94
N ILE A 231 8.65 17.45 0.04
CA ILE A 231 7.83 16.44 -0.63
C ILE A 231 8.63 15.60 -1.63
N SER A 232 9.66 16.17 -2.26
CA SER A 232 10.46 15.49 -3.28
C SER A 232 11.29 14.40 -2.62
N LEU A 233 12.02 14.76 -1.56
CA LEU A 233 12.78 13.79 -0.76
C LEU A 233 11.86 12.73 -0.16
N LEU A 234 10.68 13.10 0.34
CA LEU A 234 9.72 12.12 0.84
C LEU A 234 9.26 11.15 -0.25
N ALA A 235 9.01 11.63 -1.48
CA ALA A 235 8.61 10.79 -2.60
C ALA A 235 9.69 9.74 -2.92
N ASP A 236 10.96 10.15 -2.92
CA ASP A 236 12.10 9.27 -3.15
C ASP A 236 12.24 8.23 -2.04
N LEU A 237 12.19 8.65 -0.77
CA LEU A 237 12.25 7.76 0.40
C LEU A 237 11.10 6.74 0.40
N MET A 238 9.91 7.16 -0.03
CA MET A 238 8.74 6.29 -0.14
C MET A 238 8.74 5.43 -1.42
N GLY A 239 9.57 5.74 -2.41
CA GLY A 239 9.59 5.03 -3.70
C GLY A 239 8.28 5.17 -4.44
N HIS A 240 7.83 6.42 -4.60
CA HIS A 240 6.72 6.76 -5.47
C HIS A 240 7.25 7.14 -6.85
N GLU A 241 6.71 6.50 -7.90
CA GLU A 241 7.09 6.81 -9.29
C GLU A 241 6.64 8.21 -9.73
N SER A 242 5.68 8.81 -9.01
CA SER A 242 5.19 10.16 -9.28
C SER A 242 4.98 10.91 -7.96
N ILE A 243 5.45 12.15 -7.93
CA ILE A 243 5.24 13.11 -6.83
C ILE A 243 3.74 13.31 -6.54
N GLU A 244 2.86 13.13 -7.54
CA GLU A 244 1.41 13.22 -7.36
C GLU A 244 0.90 12.21 -6.31
N THR A 245 1.55 11.05 -6.23
CA THR A 245 1.23 10.03 -5.21
C THR A 245 1.58 10.51 -3.80
N THR A 246 2.61 11.35 -3.66
CA THR A 246 3.02 11.95 -2.38
C THR A 246 2.20 13.20 -2.05
N ARG A 247 1.66 13.91 -3.06
CA ARG A 247 0.87 15.13 -2.85
C ARG A 247 -0.35 14.90 -1.97
N ILE A 248 -0.89 13.69 -1.93
CA ILE A 248 -1.98 13.31 -1.03
C ILE A 248 -1.70 13.63 0.45
N TYR A 249 -0.42 13.67 0.85
CA TYR A 249 0.01 13.98 2.22
C TYR A 249 0.04 15.46 2.55
N LEU A 250 0.17 16.33 1.54
CA LEU A 250 0.15 17.78 1.70
C LEU A 250 -1.26 18.35 1.73
N ARG A 251 -2.28 17.52 1.51
CA ARG A 251 -3.65 18.02 1.38
C ARG A 251 -4.13 18.53 2.73
N ARG A 252 -4.46 19.82 2.74
CA ARG A 252 -5.05 20.56 3.86
C ARG A 252 -6.51 20.83 3.54
N THR A 253 -7.32 20.96 4.57
CA THR A 253 -8.71 21.45 4.48
C THR A 253 -8.73 22.91 4.05
N ALA A 254 -9.87 23.38 3.55
CA ALA A 254 -10.04 24.80 3.18
C ALA A 254 -9.78 25.73 4.37
N ASN A 255 -10.25 25.36 5.57
CA ASN A 255 -10.02 26.14 6.79
C ASN A 255 -8.55 26.22 7.18
N GLU A 256 -7.81 25.10 7.06
CA GLU A 256 -6.37 25.09 7.30
C GLU A 256 -5.64 25.96 6.27
N GLN A 257 -6.05 25.94 4.99
CA GLN A 257 -5.49 26.79 3.95
C GLN A 257 -5.74 28.27 4.24
N GLN A 258 -6.97 28.64 4.58
CA GLN A 258 -7.32 30.02 4.95
C GLN A 258 -6.50 30.50 6.14
N SER A 259 -6.41 29.71 7.22
CA SER A 259 -5.62 30.07 8.40
C SER A 259 -4.14 30.27 8.09
N ILE A 260 -3.58 29.51 7.15
CA ILE A 260 -2.19 29.71 6.70
C ILE A 260 -2.07 31.00 5.89
N VAL A 261 -3.01 31.25 4.97
CA VAL A 261 -3.03 32.48 4.17
C VAL A 261 -3.13 33.69 5.08
N ASP A 262 -4.09 33.71 6.02
CA ASP A 262 -4.27 34.79 6.99
C ASP A 262 -3.02 35.02 7.85
N LYS A 263 -2.27 33.94 8.15
CA LYS A 263 -1.03 34.02 8.92
C LYS A 263 0.16 34.55 8.10
N ILE A 264 0.19 34.26 6.80
CA ILE A 264 1.32 34.59 5.92
C ILE A 264 1.13 35.95 5.24
N ILE A 265 -0.09 36.28 4.83
CA ILE A 265 -0.45 37.51 4.14
C ILE A 265 -0.99 38.48 5.17
N THR A 266 -0.13 39.37 5.65
CA THR A 266 -0.46 40.36 6.69
C THR A 266 -0.40 41.80 6.17
N TRP A 267 -0.41 42.00 4.85
CA TRP A 267 -0.35 43.29 4.16
C TRP A 267 -1.58 43.51 3.28
#